data_AF-I1DSW0-F1
#
_entry.id   AF-I1DSW0-F1
#
_cell.length_a   1.000
_cell.length_b   1.000
_cell.length_c   1.000
_cell.angle_alpha   90.00
_cell.angle_beta   90.00
_cell.angle_gamma   90.00
#
_symmetry.space_group_name_H-M   'P 1'
#
loop_
_entity.id
_entity.type
_entity.pdbx_description
1 polymer ?
#
loop_
_entity_poly.entity_id
_entity_poly.type
_entity_poly.pdbx_seq_one_letter_code
_entity_poly.pdbx_strand_id
1 'polypeptide(L)'
;MDHNTDLADLTTVVQRCIATTDNPFAAKRPDTRQLTIQAIAYLTAHYRITDIIAALTAEKERLSRFTQRCGGMLAYEISLPYREALYNCDAALVFLQSTAVGQNSADNADA
;
A
#
# COMPACT_ATOMS: atom_id res chain seq x y z
N MET A 1 -19.65 -15.97 -1.80
CA MET A 1 -18.55 -15.47 -2.64
C MET A 1 -17.37 -16.37 -2.39
N ASP A 2 -16.73 -16.86 -3.45
CA ASP A 2 -15.63 -17.80 -3.36
C ASP A 2 -14.39 -17.10 -2.79
N HIS A 3 -13.89 -17.59 -1.65
CA HIS A 3 -12.79 -16.97 -0.90
C HIS A 3 -11.51 -16.76 -1.73
N ASN A 4 -11.29 -17.56 -2.78
CA ASN A 4 -10.15 -17.43 -3.68
C ASN A 4 -10.29 -16.27 -4.68
N THR A 5 -11.51 -15.91 -5.08
CA THR A 5 -11.78 -14.77 -5.96
C THR A 5 -11.59 -13.46 -5.18
N ASP A 6 -12.04 -13.43 -3.94
CA ASP A 6 -11.93 -12.25 -3.06
C ASP A 6 -10.46 -11.84 -2.77
N LEU A 7 -9.53 -12.81 -2.69
CA LEU A 7 -8.11 -12.54 -2.39
C LEU A 7 -7.33 -12.01 -3.61
N ALA A 8 -7.59 -12.55 -4.81
CA ALA A 8 -6.99 -12.05 -6.04
C ALA A 8 -7.50 -10.63 -6.37
N ASP A 9 -8.78 -10.38 -6.10
CA ASP A 9 -9.39 -9.05 -6.21
C ASP A 9 -8.78 -8.07 -5.21
N LEU A 10 -8.62 -8.48 -3.93
CA LEU A 10 -7.95 -7.66 -2.92
C LEU A 10 -6.52 -7.29 -3.31
N THR A 11 -5.74 -8.25 -3.82
CA THR A 11 -4.36 -8.01 -4.27
C THR A 11 -4.31 -6.95 -5.37
N THR A 12 -5.23 -7.06 -6.35
CA THR A 12 -5.35 -6.11 -7.46
C THR A 12 -5.77 -4.71 -6.97
N VAL A 13 -6.70 -4.66 -6.03
CA VAL A 13 -7.19 -3.41 -5.43
C VAL A 13 -6.08 -2.73 -4.63
N VAL A 14 -5.34 -3.47 -3.80
CA VAL A 14 -4.18 -2.96 -3.06
C VAL A 14 -3.13 -2.40 -4.01
N GLN A 15 -2.80 -3.12 -5.08
CA GLN A 15 -1.87 -2.65 -6.10
C GLN A 15 -2.33 -1.33 -6.73
N ARG A 16 -3.63 -1.15 -6.99
CA ARG A 16 -4.17 0.13 -7.49
C ARG A 16 -4.11 1.25 -6.45
N CYS A 17 -4.29 0.95 -5.17
CA CYS A 17 -4.20 1.94 -4.09
C CYS A 17 -2.79 2.48 -3.89
N ILE A 18 -1.76 1.67 -4.15
CA ILE A 18 -0.34 2.06 -4.03
C ILE A 18 0.27 2.51 -5.36
N ALA A 19 -0.35 2.14 -6.49
CA ALA A 19 0.11 2.48 -7.83
C ALA A 19 0.18 4.00 -7.98
N THR A 20 1.21 4.45 -8.68
CA THR A 20 1.55 5.86 -8.84
C THR A 20 0.35 6.66 -9.34
N THR A 21 0.05 7.77 -8.66
CA THR A 21 -0.94 8.78 -9.08
C THR A 21 -0.34 9.80 -10.07
N ASP A 22 0.84 9.47 -10.63
CA ASP A 22 1.62 9.95 -11.78
C ASP A 22 1.81 11.47 -12.04
N ASN A 23 3.09 11.91 -12.18
CA ASN A 23 3.69 12.37 -13.46
C ASN A 23 5.13 12.99 -13.28
N PRO A 24 6.16 12.54 -14.04
CA PRO A 24 7.53 13.10 -14.08
C PRO A 24 7.71 14.57 -14.53
N PHE A 25 6.67 15.26 -14.98
CA PHE A 25 6.75 16.66 -15.46
C PHE A 25 5.96 17.68 -14.61
N ALA A 26 5.43 17.28 -13.45
CA ALA A 26 4.59 18.14 -12.62
C ALA A 26 5.41 19.05 -11.68
N ALA A 27 5.20 20.38 -11.75
CA ALA A 27 5.87 21.37 -10.91
C ALA A 27 5.43 21.37 -9.43
N LYS A 28 4.26 20.80 -9.11
CA LYS A 28 3.79 20.48 -7.75
C LYS A 28 2.93 19.22 -7.83
N ARG A 29 3.37 18.13 -7.21
CA ARG A 29 2.61 16.86 -7.12
C ARG A 29 1.75 16.85 -5.85
N PRO A 30 0.54 16.26 -5.87
CA PRO A 30 -0.16 15.89 -4.65
C PRO A 30 0.67 14.84 -3.87
N ASP A 31 0.61 14.89 -2.54
CA ASP A 31 1.30 13.91 -1.70
C ASP A 31 0.66 12.52 -1.90
N THR A 32 1.31 11.67 -2.70
CA THR A 32 0.86 10.32 -3.06
C THR A 32 0.64 9.45 -1.82
N ARG A 33 1.35 9.76 -0.73
CA ARG A 33 1.20 9.09 0.56
C ARG A 33 -0.17 9.31 1.17
N GLN A 34 -0.66 10.55 1.18
CA GLN A 34 -1.95 10.89 1.77
C GLN A 34 -3.10 10.23 0.98
N LEU A 35 -3.00 10.24 -0.35
CA LEU A 35 -3.95 9.56 -1.24
C LEU A 35 -3.94 8.04 -1.01
N THR A 36 -2.75 7.45 -0.86
CA THR A 36 -2.62 6.03 -0.51
C THR A 36 -3.30 5.72 0.81
N ILE A 37 -3.05 6.51 1.86
CA ILE A 37 -3.66 6.30 3.18
C ILE A 37 -5.18 6.39 3.11
N GLN A 38 -5.74 7.37 2.38
CA GLN A 38 -7.18 7.49 2.20
C GLN A 38 -7.78 6.28 1.48
N ALA A 39 -7.13 5.80 0.42
CA ALA A 39 -7.58 4.63 -0.31
C ALA A 39 -7.54 3.36 0.57
N ILE A 40 -6.47 3.18 1.35
CA ILE A 40 -6.33 2.06 2.28
C ILE A 40 -7.35 2.14 3.42
N ALA A 41 -7.61 3.34 3.96
CA ALA A 41 -8.66 3.56 4.96
C ALA A 41 -10.06 3.22 4.42
N TYR A 42 -10.31 3.45 3.12
CA TYR A 42 -11.55 3.00 2.49
C TYR A 42 -11.63 1.46 2.45
N LEU A 43 -10.52 0.77 2.16
CA LEU A 43 -10.50 -0.71 2.14
C LEU A 43 -10.79 -1.33 3.49
N THR A 44 -10.44 -0.68 4.62
CA THR A 44 -10.74 -1.23 5.95
C THR A 44 -12.23 -1.32 6.24
N ALA A 45 -13.08 -0.64 5.47
CA ALA A 45 -14.54 -0.78 5.57
C ALA A 45 -15.08 -2.03 4.84
N HIS A 46 -14.30 -2.63 3.94
CA HIS A 46 -14.72 -3.71 3.05
C HIS A 46 -13.95 -5.02 3.26
N TYR A 47 -12.72 -4.94 3.77
CA TYR A 47 -11.83 -6.06 3.98
C TYR A 47 -11.26 -6.05 5.39
N ARG A 48 -10.89 -7.22 5.92
CA ARG A 48 -10.24 -7.32 7.22
C ARG A 48 -8.86 -6.67 7.15
N ILE A 49 -8.51 -5.91 8.19
CA ILE A 49 -7.20 -5.24 8.31
C ILE A 49 -6.06 -6.25 8.16
N THR A 50 -6.19 -7.46 8.71
CA THR A 50 -5.18 -8.53 8.58
C THR A 50 -4.93 -8.93 7.14
N ASP A 51 -5.97 -9.00 6.32
CA ASP A 51 -5.88 -9.45 4.93
C ASP A 51 -5.27 -8.33 4.06
N ILE A 52 -5.62 -7.08 4.35
CA ILE A 52 -5.01 -5.90 3.72
C ILE A 52 -3.51 -5.83 4.07
N ILE A 53 -3.13 -6.07 5.33
CA ILE A 53 -1.73 -6.11 5.76
C ILE A 53 -0.96 -7.23 5.03
N ALA A 54 -1.54 -8.42 4.91
CA ALA A 54 -0.92 -9.53 4.21
C ALA A 54 -0.67 -9.20 2.72
N ALA A 55 -1.68 -8.63 2.04
CA ALA A 55 -1.57 -8.21 0.66
C ALA A 55 -0.52 -7.10 0.46
N LEU A 56 -0.51 -6.07 1.32
CA LEU A 56 0.50 -5.00 1.29
C LEU A 56 1.92 -5.52 1.55
N THR A 57 2.08 -6.50 2.45
CA THR A 57 3.38 -7.09 2.78
C THR A 57 3.93 -7.89 1.59
N ALA A 58 3.10 -8.70 0.95
CA ALA A 58 3.48 -9.45 -0.25
C ALA A 58 3.89 -8.50 -1.39
N GLU A 59 3.12 -7.42 -1.58
CA GLU A 59 3.39 -6.43 -2.61
C GLU A 59 4.66 -5.61 -2.32
N LYS A 60 4.89 -5.24 -1.06
CA LYS A 60 6.15 -4.62 -0.61
C LYS A 60 7.36 -5.50 -0.93
N GLU A 61 7.28 -6.81 -0.67
CA GLU A 61 8.35 -7.75 -0.97
C GLU A 61 8.62 -7.83 -2.49
N ARG A 62 7.55 -7.91 -3.29
CA ARG A 62 7.63 -7.90 -4.76
C ARG A 62 8.33 -6.63 -5.29
N LEU A 63 7.94 -5.45 -4.78
CA LEU A 63 8.53 -4.16 -5.16
C LEU A 63 9.99 -4.02 -4.70
N SER A 64 10.33 -4.50 -3.51
CA SER A 64 11.70 -4.48 -2.98
C SER A 64 12.66 -5.29 -3.88
N ARG A 65 12.24 -6.49 -4.31
CA ARG A 65 13.02 -7.33 -5.24
C ARG A 65 13.31 -6.64 -6.57
N PHE A 66 12.39 -5.80 -7.04
CA PHE A 66 12.54 -5.06 -8.29
C PHE A 66 13.51 -3.88 -8.16
N THR A 67 13.43 -3.13 -7.05
CA THR A 67 14.22 -1.89 -6.85
C THR A 67 15.68 -2.14 -6.44
N GLN A 68 16.01 -3.32 -5.90
CA GLN A 68 17.36 -3.72 -5.51
C GLN A 68 18.30 -4.06 -6.67
N ARG A 69 17.78 -4.31 -7.89
CA ARG A 69 18.56 -4.83 -9.04
C ARG A 69 19.01 -3.77 -10.05
N CYS A 70 18.93 -2.48 -9.70
CA CYS A 70 19.21 -1.38 -10.62
C CYS A 70 20.71 -1.03 -10.66
N GLY A 71 21.46 -1.61 -11.60
CA GLY A 71 22.92 -1.39 -11.75
C GLY A 71 23.35 -0.17 -12.59
N GLY A 72 22.40 0.63 -13.12
CA GLY A 72 22.71 1.78 -13.99
C GLY A 72 21.65 2.89 -13.93
N MET A 73 21.99 4.09 -14.43
CA MET A 73 21.15 5.28 -14.34
C MET A 73 19.76 5.11 -14.99
N LEU A 74 19.70 4.53 -16.18
CA LEU A 74 18.42 4.22 -16.85
C LEU A 74 17.58 3.21 -16.06
N ALA A 75 18.22 2.20 -15.46
CA ALA A 75 17.53 1.22 -14.61
C ALA A 75 17.03 1.86 -13.31
N TYR A 76 17.74 2.87 -12.79
CA TYR A 76 17.30 3.64 -11.63
C TYR A 76 16.07 4.48 -11.96
N GLU A 77 16.07 5.21 -13.08
CA GLU A 77 14.93 6.02 -13.53
C GLU A 77 13.68 5.17 -13.75
N ILE A 78 13.81 4.01 -14.39
CA ILE A 78 12.73 3.05 -14.57
C ILE A 78 12.23 2.51 -13.22
N SER A 79 13.07 2.47 -12.18
CA SER A 79 12.70 1.99 -10.84
C SER A 79 11.99 3.03 -9.98
N LEU A 80 12.03 4.32 -10.34
CA LEU A 80 11.48 5.40 -9.52
C LEU A 80 9.99 5.18 -9.14
N PRO A 81 9.09 4.80 -10.07
CA PRO A 81 7.69 4.52 -9.72
C PRO A 81 7.54 3.38 -8.72
N TYR A 82 8.40 2.36 -8.83
CA TYR A 82 8.39 1.21 -7.92
C TYR A 82 8.93 1.55 -6.54
N ARG A 83 9.88 2.48 -6.45
CA ARG A 83 10.38 3.02 -5.17
C ARG A 83 9.34 3.90 -4.49
N GLU A 84 8.58 4.68 -5.26
CA GLU A 84 7.45 5.47 -4.76
C GLU A 84 6.32 4.56 -4.25
N ALA A 85 5.96 3.53 -5.02
CA ALA A 85 5.00 2.51 -4.56
C ALA A 85 5.48 1.78 -3.29
N LEU A 86 6.79 1.49 -3.18
CA LEU A 86 7.37 0.88 -1.99
C LEU A 86 7.23 1.80 -0.76
N TYR A 87 7.50 3.09 -0.93
CA TYR A 87 7.30 4.10 0.11
C TYR A 87 5.83 4.21 0.54
N ASN A 88 4.91 4.17 -0.42
CA ASN A 88 3.46 4.17 -0.17
C ASN A 88 3.02 2.90 0.60
N CYS A 89 3.57 1.74 0.28
CA CYS A 89 3.35 0.50 1.04
C CYS A 89 3.77 0.64 2.50
N ASP A 90 4.96 1.20 2.77
CA ASP A 90 5.45 1.40 4.14
C ASP A 90 4.53 2.33 4.93
N ALA A 91 4.11 3.44 4.33
CA ALA A 91 3.18 4.36 4.96
C ALA A 91 1.82 3.72 5.25
N ALA A 92 1.28 2.92 4.32
CA ALA A 92 0.03 2.20 4.50
C ALA A 92 0.11 1.15 5.61
N LEU A 93 1.21 0.41 5.70
CA LEU A 93 1.43 -0.59 6.76
C LEU A 93 1.50 0.07 8.15
N VAL A 94 2.23 1.18 8.29
CA VAL A 94 2.30 1.94 9.55
C VAL A 94 0.92 2.46 9.94
N PHE A 95 0.16 2.98 8.99
CA PHE A 95 -1.22 3.41 9.21
C PHE A 95 -2.08 2.26 9.75
N LEU A 96 -2.12 1.11 9.06
CA LEU A 96 -2.93 -0.04 9.47
C LEU A 96 -2.53 -0.60 10.84
N GLN A 97 -1.24 -0.63 11.15
CA GLN A 97 -0.76 -1.05 12.48
C GLN A 97 -1.26 -0.12 13.58
N SER A 98 -1.21 1.21 13.36
CA SER A 98 -1.74 2.18 14.31
C SER A 98 -3.28 2.07 14.47
N THR A 99 -4.00 1.83 13.37
CA THR A 99 -5.45 1.62 13.38
C THR A 99 -5.85 0.36 14.13
N ALA A 100 -5.14 -0.76 13.92
CA ALA A 100 -5.41 -2.02 14.61
C ALA A 100 -5.20 -1.90 16.13
N VAL A 101 -4.16 -1.19 16.57
CA VAL A 101 -3.93 -0.91 18.00
C VAL A 101 -5.03 -0.01 18.58
N GLY A 102 -5.47 1.00 17.83
CA GLY A 102 -6.57 1.88 18.23
C GLY A 102 -7.91 1.16 18.41
N GLN A 103 -8.26 0.26 17.49
CA GLN A 103 -9.49 -0.55 17.57
C GLN A 103 -9.47 -1.50 18.78
N ASN A 104 -8.36 -2.21 19.00
CA ASN A 104 -8.21 -3.09 20.16
C ASN A 104 -8.27 -2.33 21.50
N SER A 105 -7.90 -1.04 21.51
CA SER A 105 -7.94 -0.19 22.70
C SER A 105 -9.34 0.37 22.96
N ALA A 106 -10.11 0.65 21.90
CA ALA A 106 -11.51 1.07 22.00
C ALA A 106 -12.42 -0.08 22.45
N ASP A 107 -12.23 -1.27 21.88
CA ASP A 107 -13.03 -2.46 22.23
C ASP A 107 -12.82 -2.90 23.69
N ASN A 108 -11.65 -2.66 24.26
CA ASN A 108 -11.35 -2.93 25.68
C ASN A 108 -11.80 -1.83 26.65
N ALA A 109 -12.14 -0.63 26.15
CA ALA A 109 -12.61 0.48 26.99
C ALA A 109 -14.14 0.44 27.20
N ASP A 110 -14.86 -0.25 26.32
CA ASP A 110 -16.32 -0.43 26.35
C ASP A 110 -16.76 -1.76 27.02
N ALA A 111 -15.83 -2.55 27.58
CA ALA A 111 -16.06 -3.81 28.29
C ALA A 111 -15.93 -3.66 29.83
#